data_AF-A0A956JRR3-F1
#
_entry.id   AF-A0A956JRR3-F1
#
_cell.length_a   1.000
_cell.length_b   1.000
_cell.length_c   1.000
_cell.angle_alpha   90.00
_cell.angle_beta   90.00
_cell.angle_gamma   90.00
#
_symmetry.space_group_name_H-M   'P 1'
#
loop_
_entity.id
_entity.type
_entity.pdbx_description
1 polymer ?
#
loop_
_entity_poly.entity_id
_entity_poly.type
_entity_poly.pdbx_seq_one_letter_code
_entity_poly.pdbx_strand_id
1 'polypeptide(L)'
;MSKPLTPEQRELAERAARKARILYEGTQTPHRSCGICLAETFNLRTPPYQALRKGGITGEGHCGAIRAGELILGEIFGDPDPTGATTETLAAAVADYGARWKRALFRDAAESIVCNDLTGRFAEFRSPERHGFCTNLTEIVAQCIAETILAHGGEVEIRAIEGLPDEQQP
;
A
#
# COMPACT_ATOMS: atom_id res chain seq x y z
N MET A 1 13.41 15.11 7.58
CA MET A 1 14.39 13.99 7.52
C MET A 1 13.74 12.78 8.16
N SER A 2 13.73 11.62 7.48
CA SER A 2 13.17 10.39 8.03
C SER A 2 14.07 9.84 9.15
N LYS A 3 13.46 9.30 10.21
CA LYS A 3 14.16 8.69 11.33
C LYS A 3 14.40 7.20 11.08
N PRO A 4 15.51 6.61 11.56
CA PRO A 4 15.67 5.17 11.55
C PRO A 4 14.60 4.51 12.44
N LEU A 5 14.01 3.42 11.94
CA LEU A 5 12.99 2.68 12.69
C LEU A 5 13.62 1.87 13.83
N THR A 6 12.89 1.73 14.93
CA THR A 6 13.21 0.76 16.00
C THR A 6 12.86 -0.67 15.56
N PRO A 7 13.32 -1.72 16.27
CA PRO A 7 12.91 -3.09 16.01
C PRO A 7 11.39 -3.29 16.06
N GLU A 8 10.72 -2.67 17.04
CA GLU A 8 9.25 -2.78 17.21
C GLU A 8 8.51 -2.11 16.04
N GLN A 9 9.03 -0.99 15.55
CA GLN A 9 8.48 -0.31 14.38
C GLN A 9 8.67 -1.12 13.10
N ARG A 10 9.78 -1.86 12.98
CA ARG A 10 9.98 -2.79 11.85
C ARG A 10 9.00 -3.95 11.90
N GLU A 11 8.82 -4.57 13.07
CA GLU A 11 7.82 -5.64 13.24
C GLU A 11 6.42 -5.14 12.88
N LEU A 12 6.05 -3.93 13.28
CA LEU A 12 4.76 -3.35 12.91
C LEU A 12 4.61 -3.13 11.40
N ALA A 13 5.68 -2.75 10.69
CA ALA A 13 5.66 -2.66 9.24
C ALA A 13 5.56 -4.04 8.56
N GLU A 14 6.22 -5.05 9.11
CA GLU A 14 6.09 -6.44 8.64
C GLU A 14 4.68 -6.98 8.86
N ARG A 15 4.04 -6.67 10.00
CA ARG A 15 2.61 -6.97 10.24
C ARG A 15 1.71 -6.32 9.20
N ALA A 16 1.97 -5.07 8.83
CA ALA A 16 1.22 -4.40 7.76
C ALA A 16 1.36 -5.14 6.42
N ALA A 17 2.58 -5.59 6.09
CA ALA A 17 2.88 -6.39 4.91
C ALA A 17 2.10 -7.71 4.91
N ARG A 18 2.16 -8.48 6.01
CA ARG A 18 1.43 -9.74 6.18
C ARG A 18 -0.07 -9.55 6.06
N LYS A 19 -0.64 -8.52 6.70
CA LYS A 19 -2.08 -8.21 6.59
C LYS A 19 -2.49 -7.93 5.15
N ALA A 20 -1.73 -7.09 4.46
CA ALA A 20 -1.99 -6.75 3.07
C ALA A 20 -1.89 -7.98 2.15
N ARG A 21 -0.93 -8.87 2.41
CA ARG A 21 -0.81 -10.15 1.70
C ARG A 21 -2.07 -10.99 1.87
N ILE A 22 -2.54 -11.23 3.10
CA ILE A 22 -3.72 -12.05 3.40
C ILE A 22 -4.97 -11.49 2.71
N LEU A 23 -5.19 -10.17 2.82
CA LEU A 23 -6.35 -9.49 2.23
C LEU A 23 -6.34 -9.51 0.70
N TYR A 24 -5.17 -9.33 0.07
CA TYR A 24 -5.06 -9.36 -1.38
C TYR A 24 -5.11 -10.79 -1.93
N GLU A 25 -4.42 -11.74 -1.31
CA GLU A 25 -4.36 -13.10 -1.83
C GLU A 25 -5.75 -13.74 -1.89
N GLY A 26 -6.59 -13.45 -0.90
CA GLY A 26 -8.01 -13.82 -0.93
C GLY A 26 -8.28 -15.30 -0.66
N THR A 27 -7.30 -16.03 -0.10
CA THR A 27 -7.36 -17.47 0.20
C THR A 27 -8.01 -17.74 1.55
N GLN A 28 -7.69 -16.93 2.55
CA GLN A 28 -8.24 -17.04 3.91
C GLN A 28 -9.42 -16.08 4.16
N THR A 29 -9.52 -15.01 3.36
CA THR A 29 -10.59 -14.02 3.42
C THR A 29 -11.03 -13.65 2.01
N PRO A 30 -12.22 -13.06 1.78
CA PRO A 30 -12.58 -12.65 0.43
C PRO A 30 -11.62 -11.58 -0.12
N HIS A 31 -11.13 -11.77 -1.34
CA HIS A 31 -10.17 -10.89 -1.99
C HIS A 31 -10.52 -9.39 -1.88
N ARG A 32 -9.56 -8.58 -1.44
CA ARG A 32 -9.59 -7.12 -1.49
C ARG A 32 -8.69 -6.61 -2.61
N SER A 33 -9.28 -5.90 -3.56
CA SER A 33 -8.54 -5.31 -4.68
C SER A 33 -7.62 -4.17 -4.23
N CYS A 34 -6.52 -3.95 -4.96
CA CYS A 34 -5.41 -3.00 -4.73
C CYS A 34 -5.64 -1.95 -3.62
N GLY A 35 -6.31 -0.83 -3.92
CA GLY A 35 -6.46 0.27 -2.96
C GLY A 35 -7.33 -0.08 -1.74
N ILE A 36 -8.33 -0.96 -1.91
CA ILE A 36 -9.19 -1.43 -0.82
C ILE A 36 -8.37 -2.25 0.17
N CYS A 37 -7.51 -3.14 -0.33
CA CYS A 37 -6.63 -3.94 0.50
C CYS A 37 -5.79 -3.06 1.43
N LEU A 38 -5.16 -2.02 0.87
CA LEU A 38 -4.31 -1.13 1.66
C LEU A 38 -5.12 -0.27 2.62
N ALA A 39 -6.26 0.28 2.20
CA ALA A 39 -7.14 1.01 3.11
C ALA A 39 -7.54 0.16 4.33
N GLU A 40 -7.94 -1.10 4.11
CA GLU A 40 -8.28 -2.02 5.21
C GLU A 40 -7.06 -2.42 6.06
N THR A 41 -5.87 -2.58 5.46
CA THR A 41 -4.63 -2.82 6.20
C THR A 41 -4.40 -1.73 7.26
N PHE A 42 -4.62 -0.46 6.89
CA PHE A 42 -4.44 0.70 7.76
C PHE A 42 -5.73 1.17 8.46
N ASN A 43 -6.77 0.34 8.49
CA ASN A 43 -8.07 0.58 9.15
C ASN A 43 -8.80 1.86 8.66
N LEU A 44 -8.57 2.27 7.43
CA LEU A 44 -9.22 3.41 6.80
C LEU A 44 -10.51 3.00 6.09
N ARG A 45 -11.37 4.00 5.82
CA ARG A 45 -12.59 3.77 5.06
C ARG A 45 -12.24 3.47 3.61
N THR A 46 -12.83 2.43 3.04
CA THR A 46 -12.55 1.98 1.67
C THR A 46 -13.22 2.76 0.53
N PRO A 47 -14.33 3.53 0.70
CA PRO A 47 -14.97 4.23 -0.42
C PRO A 47 -14.04 5.13 -1.26
N PRO A 48 -13.13 5.94 -0.68
CA PRO A 48 -12.20 6.75 -1.46
C PRO A 48 -11.24 5.93 -2.34
N TYR A 49 -11.02 4.66 -2.00
CA TYR A 49 -10.04 3.79 -2.64
C TYR A 49 -10.65 2.92 -3.75
N GLN A 50 -11.98 2.93 -3.93
CA GLN A 50 -12.68 2.12 -4.93
C GLN A 50 -12.23 2.43 -6.36
N ALA A 51 -11.89 3.69 -6.65
CA ALA A 51 -11.43 4.09 -7.98
C ALA A 51 -10.03 3.55 -8.32
N LEU A 52 -9.23 3.13 -7.33
CA LEU A 52 -7.85 2.66 -7.54
C LEU A 52 -7.77 1.23 -8.09
N ARG A 53 -8.90 0.54 -8.21
CA ARG A 53 -8.94 -0.84 -8.73
C ARG A 53 -8.49 -0.85 -10.18
N LYS A 54 -7.69 -1.85 -10.59
CA LYS A 54 -7.23 -2.02 -11.99
C LYS A 54 -6.82 -0.68 -12.64
N GLY A 55 -5.84 0.01 -12.06
CA GLY A 55 -5.30 1.26 -12.61
C GLY A 55 -6.35 2.29 -13.00
N GLY A 56 -7.23 2.68 -12.08
CA GLY A 56 -8.30 3.63 -12.41
C GLY A 56 -9.48 2.99 -13.15
N ILE A 57 -9.80 1.73 -12.87
CA ILE A 57 -10.81 0.86 -13.49
C ILE A 57 -10.46 0.41 -14.91
N THR A 58 -9.80 1.25 -15.71
CA THR A 58 -9.47 0.99 -17.12
C THR A 58 -8.18 0.18 -17.27
N GLY A 59 -7.25 0.32 -16.33
CA GLY A 59 -5.89 -0.24 -16.39
C GLY A 59 -4.85 0.74 -16.93
N GLU A 60 -5.30 1.87 -17.48
CA GLU A 60 -4.45 2.91 -18.08
C GLU A 60 -3.89 3.88 -17.03
N GLY A 61 -4.46 3.88 -15.83
CA GLY A 61 -3.94 4.65 -14.71
C GLY A 61 -2.79 3.94 -13.98
N HIS A 62 -2.14 4.69 -13.09
CA HIS A 62 -1.10 4.17 -12.22
C HIS A 62 -1.59 3.04 -11.32
N CYS A 63 -0.66 2.19 -10.90
CA CYS A 63 -0.90 1.08 -9.98
C CYS A 63 -1.67 1.54 -8.74
N GLY A 64 -2.84 0.93 -8.53
CA GLY A 64 -3.73 1.30 -7.42
C GLY A 64 -3.11 1.12 -6.05
N ALA A 65 -2.22 0.14 -5.88
CA ALA A 65 -1.54 -0.07 -4.61
C ALA A 65 -0.57 1.08 -4.32
N ILE A 66 0.23 1.48 -5.31
CA ILE A 66 1.17 2.61 -5.17
C ILE A 66 0.41 3.91 -4.90
N ARG A 67 -0.66 4.18 -5.66
CA ARG A 67 -1.47 5.39 -5.46
C ARG A 67 -2.19 5.42 -4.11
N ALA A 68 -2.58 4.26 -3.58
CA ALA A 68 -3.21 4.21 -2.26
C ALA A 68 -2.25 4.68 -1.16
N GLY A 69 -0.95 4.40 -1.27
CA GLY A 69 0.03 4.90 -0.30
C GLY A 69 0.06 6.42 -0.21
N GLU A 70 -0.04 7.12 -1.34
CA GLU A 70 -0.12 8.58 -1.34
C GLU A 70 -1.41 9.09 -0.68
N LEU A 71 -2.55 8.44 -0.90
CA LEU A 71 -3.82 8.80 -0.25
C LEU A 71 -3.75 8.57 1.26
N ILE A 72 -3.20 7.44 1.69
CA ILE A 72 -3.03 7.08 3.11
C ILE A 72 -2.13 8.11 3.81
N LEU A 73 -1.01 8.50 3.20
CA LEU A 73 -0.14 9.53 3.74
C LEU A 73 -0.84 10.89 3.81
N GLY A 74 -1.69 11.22 2.82
CA GLY A 74 -2.55 12.40 2.85
C GLY A 74 -3.54 12.39 4.02
N GLU A 75 -4.16 11.26 4.32
CA GLU A 75 -5.07 11.12 5.48
C GLU A 75 -4.34 11.27 6.82
N ILE A 76 -3.06 10.91 6.90
CA ILE A 76 -2.28 10.91 8.15
C ILE A 76 -1.55 12.25 8.38
N PHE A 77 -0.94 12.81 7.34
CA PHE A 77 -0.06 13.98 7.44
C PHE A 77 -0.63 15.24 6.76
N GLY A 78 -1.77 15.14 6.09
CA GLY A 78 -2.43 16.27 5.45
C GLY A 78 -2.90 17.32 6.46
N ASP A 79 -3.02 18.56 5.97
CA ASP A 79 -3.65 19.62 6.76
C ASP A 79 -5.15 19.29 6.91
N PRO A 80 -5.71 19.30 8.13
CA PRO A 80 -7.14 19.10 8.32
C PRO A 80 -7.99 20.25 7.72
N ASP A 81 -7.41 21.43 7.51
CA ASP A 81 -8.06 22.51 6.76
C ASP A 81 -7.93 22.26 5.24
N PRO A 82 -9.03 22.07 4.50
CA PRO A 82 -8.98 21.86 3.05
C PRO A 82 -8.46 23.08 2.26
N THR A 83 -8.35 24.25 2.91
CA THR A 83 -7.72 25.46 2.35
C THR A 83 -6.28 25.65 2.81
N GLY A 84 -5.81 24.80 3.73
CA GLY A 84 -4.46 24.80 4.26
C GLY A 84 -3.41 24.41 3.23
N ALA A 85 -2.16 24.74 3.51
CA ALA A 85 -1.04 24.42 2.65
C ALA A 85 -0.68 22.92 2.74
N THR A 86 0.02 22.41 1.73
CA THR A 86 0.67 21.10 1.87
C THR A 86 1.68 21.15 3.01
N THR A 87 1.52 20.29 4.02
CA THR A 87 2.43 20.26 5.17
C THR A 87 3.82 19.78 4.75
N GLU A 88 4.87 20.28 5.42
CA GLU A 88 6.24 19.84 5.16
C GLU A 88 6.41 18.33 5.42
N THR A 89 5.72 17.82 6.45
CA THR A 89 5.72 16.39 6.79
C THR A 89 5.10 15.55 5.67
N LEU A 90 3.94 15.95 5.12
CA LEU A 90 3.32 15.24 4.00
C LEU A 90 4.23 15.22 2.77
N ALA A 91 4.81 16.37 2.41
CA ALA A 91 5.72 16.46 1.27
C ALA A 91 6.95 15.54 1.44
N ALA A 92 7.56 15.55 2.63
CA ALA A 92 8.71 14.71 2.94
C ALA A 92 8.34 13.21 2.99
N ALA A 93 7.17 12.87 3.53
CA ALA A 93 6.68 11.50 3.61
C ALA A 93 6.39 10.92 2.22
N VAL A 94 5.71 11.67 1.34
CA VAL A 94 5.42 11.22 -0.04
C VAL A 94 6.71 11.02 -0.83
N ALA A 95 7.72 11.89 -0.66
CA ALA A 95 9.02 11.73 -1.30
C ALA A 95 9.77 10.47 -0.80
N ASP A 96 9.80 10.24 0.52
CA ASP A 96 10.42 9.06 1.12
C ASP A 96 9.71 7.76 0.69
N TYR A 97 8.37 7.74 0.75
CA TYR A 97 7.55 6.65 0.24
C TYR A 97 7.88 6.33 -1.22
N GLY A 98 7.92 7.37 -2.07
CA GLY A 98 8.36 7.34 -3.45
C GLY A 98 9.67 6.59 -3.65
N ALA A 99 10.69 6.94 -2.87
CA ALA A 99 12.01 6.31 -2.94
C ALA A 99 11.98 4.85 -2.45
N ARG A 100 11.24 4.54 -1.39
CA ARG A 100 11.14 3.19 -0.82
C ARG A 100 10.54 2.19 -1.78
N TRP A 101 9.35 2.46 -2.32
CA TRP A 101 8.72 1.49 -3.23
C TRP A 101 9.48 1.39 -4.55
N LYS A 102 10.12 2.47 -5.04
CA LYS A 102 10.99 2.40 -6.22
C LYS A 102 12.12 1.41 -5.99
N ARG A 103 12.86 1.58 -4.90
CA ARG A 103 13.97 0.69 -4.53
C ARG A 103 13.52 -0.75 -4.31
N ALA A 104 12.35 -0.96 -3.70
CA ALA A 104 11.85 -2.29 -3.36
C ALA A 104 11.31 -3.06 -4.58
N LEU A 105 10.57 -2.39 -5.47
CA LEU A 105 9.91 -3.02 -6.61
C LEU A 105 10.77 -3.04 -7.87
N PHE A 106 11.65 -2.06 -8.02
CA PHE A 106 12.39 -1.80 -9.24
C PHE A 106 13.88 -1.69 -8.90
N ARG A 107 14.56 -2.85 -8.84
CA ARG A 107 16.02 -2.92 -8.63
C ARG A 107 16.78 -2.17 -9.73
N ASP A 108 16.24 -2.22 -10.95
CA ASP A 108 16.59 -1.37 -12.09
C ASP A 108 15.42 -0.43 -12.39
N ALA A 109 15.67 0.77 -12.93
CA ALA A 109 14.65 1.81 -13.11
C ALA A 109 13.38 1.27 -13.79
N ALA A 110 12.24 1.35 -13.10
CA ALA A 110 10.94 1.03 -13.69
C ALA A 110 10.69 1.94 -14.90
N GLU A 111 10.35 1.37 -16.05
CA GLU A 111 9.95 2.17 -17.20
C GLU A 111 8.54 2.78 -17.01
N SER A 112 7.68 2.17 -16.17
CA SER A 112 6.33 2.65 -15.91
C SER A 112 5.72 2.08 -14.62
N ILE A 113 4.80 2.84 -14.02
CA ILE A 113 3.92 2.37 -12.93
C ILE A 113 2.45 2.25 -13.38
N VAL A 114 2.17 2.40 -14.67
CA VAL A 114 0.82 2.17 -15.24
C VAL A 114 0.45 0.71 -15.07
N CYS A 115 -0.80 0.44 -14.66
CA CYS A 115 -1.22 -0.91 -14.32
C CYS A 115 -1.13 -1.88 -15.50
N ASN A 116 -1.53 -1.46 -16.70
CA ASN A 116 -1.41 -2.26 -17.91
C ASN A 116 0.05 -2.52 -18.30
N ASP A 117 0.96 -1.57 -18.12
CA ASP A 117 2.39 -1.80 -18.41
C ASP A 117 2.98 -2.82 -17.42
N LEU A 118 2.61 -2.70 -16.14
CA LEU A 118 3.06 -3.64 -15.11
C LEU A 118 2.52 -5.06 -15.35
N THR A 119 1.25 -5.18 -15.74
CA THR A 119 0.55 -6.48 -15.85
C THR A 119 0.45 -7.03 -17.27
N GLY A 120 0.81 -6.26 -18.29
CA GLY A 120 0.73 -6.65 -19.70
C GLY A 120 1.73 -7.76 -20.08
N ARG A 121 2.69 -8.04 -19.20
CA ARG A 121 3.60 -9.19 -19.29
C ARG A 121 2.89 -10.55 -19.12
N PHE A 122 1.67 -10.56 -18.58
CA PHE A 122 0.90 -11.78 -18.32
C PHE A 122 -0.12 -12.02 -19.44
N ALA A 123 -0.23 -13.27 -19.89
CA ALA A 123 -1.12 -13.64 -21.00
C ALA A 123 -2.60 -13.40 -20.67
N GLU A 124 -3.01 -13.61 -19.42
CA GLU A 124 -4.38 -13.41 -18.96
C GLU A 124 -4.43 -12.50 -17.73
N PHE A 125 -5.42 -11.61 -17.71
CA PHE A 125 -5.60 -10.68 -16.59
C PHE A 125 -5.97 -11.38 -15.26
N ARG A 126 -6.69 -12.51 -15.34
CA ARG A 126 -7.09 -13.31 -14.16
C ARG A 126 -6.14 -14.50 -13.90
N SER A 127 -4.96 -14.48 -14.51
CA SER A 127 -3.96 -15.53 -14.33
C SER A 127 -3.45 -15.61 -12.88
N PRO A 128 -3.13 -16.82 -12.37
CA PRO A 128 -2.47 -16.99 -11.07
C PRO A 128 -1.15 -16.22 -10.97
N GLU A 129 -0.41 -16.10 -12.06
CA GLU A 129 0.88 -15.39 -12.13
C GLU A 129 0.69 -13.89 -11.89
N ARG A 130 -0.29 -13.27 -12.56
CA ARG A 130 -0.66 -11.87 -12.34
C ARG A 130 -1.15 -11.65 -10.92
N HIS A 131 -1.97 -12.57 -10.40
CA HIS A 131 -2.47 -12.51 -9.03
C HIS A 131 -1.32 -12.52 -8.03
N GLY A 132 -0.41 -13.49 -8.11
CA GLY A 132 0.77 -13.58 -7.25
C GLY A 132 1.68 -12.34 -7.35
N PHE A 133 1.89 -11.81 -8.55
CA PHE A 133 2.62 -10.56 -8.76
C PHE A 133 1.97 -9.38 -8.01
N CYS A 134 0.65 -9.20 -8.15
CA CYS A 134 -0.05 -8.11 -7.48
C CYS A 134 -0.18 -8.31 -5.96
N THR A 135 -0.26 -9.54 -5.48
CA THR A 135 -0.18 -9.88 -4.04
C THR A 135 1.15 -9.40 -3.47
N ASN A 136 2.26 -9.82 -4.08
CA ASN A 136 3.61 -9.43 -3.64
C ASN A 136 3.83 -7.91 -3.72
N LEU A 137 3.34 -7.26 -4.79
CA LEU A 137 3.41 -5.81 -4.92
C LEU A 137 2.67 -5.11 -3.78
N THR A 138 1.47 -5.57 -3.43
CA THR A 138 0.65 -4.97 -2.38
C THR A 138 1.26 -5.17 -1.00
N GLU A 139 1.84 -6.34 -0.74
CA GLU A 139 2.62 -6.65 0.47
C GLU A 139 3.80 -5.67 0.64
N ILE A 140 4.64 -5.52 -0.39
CA ILE A 140 5.78 -4.60 -0.39
C ILE A 140 5.33 -3.16 -0.19
N VAL A 141 4.26 -2.74 -0.87
CA VAL A 141 3.75 -1.38 -0.75
C VAL A 141 3.21 -1.11 0.65
N ALA A 142 2.51 -2.06 1.27
CA ALA A 142 2.03 -1.92 2.64
C ALA A 142 3.19 -1.73 3.62
N GLN A 143 4.26 -2.51 3.47
CA GLN A 143 5.48 -2.32 4.26
C GLN A 143 6.04 -0.90 4.06
N CYS A 144 6.20 -0.45 2.82
CA CYS A 144 6.72 0.88 2.51
C CYS A 144 5.87 2.00 3.12
N ILE A 145 4.54 1.87 3.13
CA ILE A 145 3.63 2.84 3.75
C ILE A 145 3.87 2.89 5.26
N ALA A 146 3.82 1.73 5.94
CA ALA A 146 4.01 1.65 7.38
C ALA A 146 5.37 2.21 7.81
N GLU A 147 6.45 1.81 7.13
CA GLU A 147 7.78 2.33 7.40
C GLU A 147 7.88 3.84 7.21
N THR A 148 7.19 4.40 6.20
CA THR A 148 7.17 5.84 5.96
C THR A 148 6.45 6.55 7.10
N ILE A 149 5.25 6.11 7.47
CA ILE A 149 4.47 6.72 8.55
C ILE A 149 5.31 6.77 9.84
N LEU A 150 5.90 5.64 10.22
CA LEU A 150 6.69 5.52 11.45
C LEU A 150 7.97 6.36 11.40
N ALA A 151 8.65 6.42 10.25
CA ALA A 151 9.88 7.20 10.09
C ALA A 151 9.66 8.72 10.15
N HIS A 152 8.44 9.18 9.85
CA HIS A 152 8.04 10.59 9.93
C HIS A 152 7.27 10.91 11.23
N GLY A 153 7.23 9.98 12.18
CA GLY A 153 6.65 10.19 13.51
C GLY A 153 5.12 10.07 13.56
N GLY A 154 4.49 9.52 12.53
CA GLY A 154 3.10 9.13 12.59
C GLY A 154 2.91 7.80 13.33
N GLU A 155 1.66 7.54 13.71
CA GLU A 155 1.27 6.30 14.39
C GLU A 155 0.57 5.36 13.41
N VAL A 156 0.81 4.06 13.59
CA VAL A 156 0.15 3.00 12.81
C VAL A 156 -0.45 2.00 13.79
N GLU A 157 -1.69 1.61 13.56
CA GLU A 157 -2.31 0.48 14.25
C GLU A 157 -2.62 -0.60 13.20
N ILE A 158 -2.12 -1.81 13.40
CA ILE A 158 -2.49 -2.97 12.55
C ILE A 158 -3.43 -3.86 13.34
N ARG A 159 -4.74 -3.70 13.08
CA ARG A 159 -5.79 -4.51 13.71
C ARG A 159 -5.86 -5.89 13.09
N ALA A 160 -6.31 -6.85 13.91
CA ALA A 160 -6.70 -8.17 13.47
C ALA A 160 -7.71 -8.12 12.32
N ILE A 161 -7.67 -9.14 11.46
CA ILE A 161 -8.67 -9.34 10.43
C ILE A 161 -9.87 -10.04 11.06
N GLU A 162 -11.05 -9.44 10.92
CA GLU A 162 -12.28 -9.95 11.49
C GLU A 162 -12.63 -11.34 10.94
N GLY A 163 -12.97 -12.28 11.83
CA GLY A 163 -13.35 -13.65 11.47
C GLY A 163 -12.17 -14.59 11.17
N LEU A 164 -10.92 -14.12 11.29
CA LEU A 164 -9.73 -14.93 11.09
C LEU A 164 -9.21 -15.47 12.46
N PRO A 165 -8.83 -16.75 12.58
CA PRO A 165 -8.25 -17.30 13.82
C PRO A 165 -6.95 -16.61 14.24
N ASP A 166 -6.65 -16.57 15.54
CA ASP A 166 -5.47 -15.89 16.11
C ASP A 166 -4.16 -16.39 15.49
N GLU A 167 -4.03 -17.70 15.23
CA GLU A 167 -2.84 -18.29 14.62
C GLU A 167 -2.63 -17.91 13.15
N GLN A 168 -3.63 -17.29 12.53
CA GLN A 168 -3.60 -16.84 11.14
C GLN A 168 -3.45 -15.31 11.04
N GLN A 169 -3.52 -14.58 12.16
CA GLN A 169 -3.45 -13.12 12.18
C GLN A 169 -2.09 -12.60 11.71
N PRO A 170 -2.05 -11.37 11.15
CA PRO A 170 -0.82 -10.76 10.66
C PRO A 170 0.12 -10.25 11.76
#